data_AF-A0A7R9VT33-F1
#
_entry.id   AF-A0A7R9VT33-F1
#
_cell.length_a   1.000
_cell.length_b   1.000
_cell.length_c   1.000
_cell.angle_alpha   90.00
_cell.angle_beta   90.00
_cell.angle_gamma   90.00
#
_symmetry.space_group_name_H-M   'P 1'
#
loop_
_entity.id
_entity.type
_entity.pdbx_description
1 polymer ?
#
loop_
_entity_poly.entity_id
_entity_poly.type
_entity_poly.pdbx_seq_one_letter_code
_entity_poly.pdbx_strand_id
1 'polypeptide(L)'
;ALQECTFCAIDCEMTGLFVEGSREGYLDDMHDRYARLRESSQSFIVNQFGLSCFRRDDSGGGGSGFTASTFNFYIFPEPLVCGRDQSRRFLSDAGSLSFLASQGFDFNKWIRSGVPVLPHKEWQRRLTDALNTYQTDERRSNGNGPVVPTQPPDIEFVAKLRAQLAAWLAADNATAAGDAANDANATDAAAADAGGGDAMMWGADGGGGGGGGVRTLVLPEMNAYRRLLAFQEVEAAERSMTQ
;
A
#
# COMPACT_ATOMS: atom_id res chain seq x y z
N ALA A 1 -10.55 -17.03 13.89
CA ALA A 1 -10.12 -18.16 13.02
C ALA A 1 -8.68 -18.62 13.29
N LEU A 2 -7.63 -18.02 12.71
CA LEU A 2 -6.23 -18.46 12.93
C LEU A 2 -5.79 -18.37 14.41
N GLN A 3 -6.15 -17.29 15.11
CA GLN A 3 -5.79 -17.10 16.53
C GLN A 3 -6.46 -18.10 17.48
N GLU A 4 -7.59 -18.67 17.07
CA GLU A 4 -8.46 -19.49 17.93
C GLU A 4 -8.39 -20.97 17.55
N CYS A 5 -7.75 -21.32 16.42
CA CYS A 5 -7.67 -22.69 15.97
C CYS A 5 -6.62 -23.48 16.76
N THR A 6 -6.88 -24.76 16.96
CA THR A 6 -5.96 -25.71 17.58
C THR A 6 -4.90 -26.17 16.59
N PHE A 7 -5.30 -26.40 15.33
CA PHE A 7 -4.41 -26.71 14.22
C PHE A 7 -5.02 -26.22 12.90
N CYS A 8 -4.18 -26.15 11.87
CA CYS A 8 -4.62 -25.84 10.51
C CYS A 8 -4.15 -26.90 9.52
N ALA A 9 -4.92 -27.09 8.47
CA ALA A 9 -4.52 -27.81 7.27
C ALA A 9 -4.34 -26.83 6.12
N ILE A 10 -3.34 -27.09 5.28
CA ILE A 10 -3.05 -26.31 4.08
C ILE A 10 -3.13 -27.22 2.87
N ASP A 11 -3.60 -26.67 1.77
CA ASP A 11 -3.56 -27.30 0.46
C ASP A 11 -3.32 -26.23 -0.61
N CYS A 12 -2.69 -26.60 -1.72
CA CYS A 12 -2.28 -25.64 -2.73
C CYS A 12 -2.59 -26.17 -4.12
N GLU A 13 -3.19 -25.30 -4.93
CA GLU A 13 -3.27 -25.51 -6.37
C GLU A 13 -2.05 -24.88 -7.05
N MET A 14 -1.55 -25.53 -8.10
CA MET A 14 -0.33 -25.11 -8.81
C MET A 14 -0.57 -25.03 -10.31
N THR A 15 0.17 -24.14 -10.98
CA THR A 15 0.12 -24.01 -12.45
C THR A 15 0.77 -25.19 -13.19
N GLY A 16 1.49 -26.05 -12.48
CA GLY A 16 2.11 -27.26 -12.99
C GLY A 16 2.84 -28.02 -11.88
N LEU A 17 3.26 -29.26 -12.16
CA LEU A 17 3.88 -30.13 -11.16
C LEU A 17 5.36 -30.40 -11.44
N PHE A 18 5.73 -30.70 -12.69
CA PHE A 18 7.07 -31.12 -13.06
C PHE A 18 7.55 -30.40 -14.31
N VAL A 19 8.76 -29.87 -14.26
CA VAL A 19 9.47 -29.36 -15.44
C VAL A 19 9.88 -30.57 -16.30
N GLU A 20 9.96 -30.39 -17.61
CA GLU A 20 10.38 -31.46 -18.52
C GLU A 20 11.75 -32.04 -18.11
N GLY A 21 11.85 -33.36 -17.99
CA GLY A 21 13.08 -34.05 -17.54
C GLY A 21 13.35 -34.03 -16.03
N SER A 22 12.52 -33.36 -15.23
CA SER A 22 12.68 -33.28 -13.76
C SER A 22 11.89 -34.34 -12.97
N ARG A 23 11.30 -35.34 -13.65
CA ARG A 23 10.60 -36.43 -12.96
C ARG A 23 11.58 -37.29 -12.14
N GLU A 24 11.08 -37.74 -11.00
CA GLU A 24 11.84 -38.60 -10.08
C GLU A 24 12.24 -39.90 -10.77
N GLY A 25 13.53 -40.22 -10.70
CA GLY A 25 14.09 -41.50 -11.10
C GLY A 25 13.93 -42.55 -10.01
N TYR A 26 13.81 -43.82 -10.41
CA TYR A 26 13.75 -44.95 -9.47
C TYR A 26 15.01 -45.08 -8.59
N LEU A 27 16.16 -44.62 -9.10
CA LEU A 27 17.45 -44.68 -8.42
C LEU A 27 17.85 -43.37 -7.75
N ASP A 28 17.00 -42.34 -7.76
CA ASP A 28 17.31 -41.05 -7.16
C ASP A 28 17.40 -41.16 -5.64
N ASP A 29 18.44 -40.57 -5.05
CA ASP A 29 18.52 -40.39 -3.61
C ASP A 29 17.67 -39.19 -3.14
N MET A 30 17.66 -38.91 -1.83
CA MET A 30 16.87 -37.78 -1.29
C MET A 30 17.37 -36.42 -1.80
N HIS A 31 18.65 -36.29 -2.07
CA HIS A 31 19.25 -35.05 -2.54
C HIS A 31 18.89 -34.79 -4.01
N ASP A 32 18.96 -35.82 -4.85
CA ASP A 32 18.54 -35.77 -6.26
C ASP A 32 17.06 -35.41 -6.39
N ARG A 33 16.20 -36.07 -5.59
CA ARG A 33 14.77 -35.76 -5.50
C ARG A 33 14.52 -34.30 -5.12
N TYR A 34 15.23 -33.81 -4.08
CA TYR A 34 15.12 -32.41 -3.67
C TYR A 34 15.56 -31.45 -4.77
N ALA A 35 16.67 -31.73 -5.46
CA ALA A 35 17.19 -30.87 -6.52
C ALA A 35 16.18 -30.73 -7.68
N ARG A 36 15.60 -31.85 -8.13
CA ARG A 36 14.57 -31.87 -9.18
C ARG A 36 13.27 -31.18 -8.74
N LEU A 37 12.81 -31.45 -7.52
CA LEU A 37 11.60 -30.83 -6.98
C LEU A 37 11.77 -29.32 -6.80
N ARG A 38 12.95 -28.89 -6.37
CA ARG A 38 13.28 -27.46 -6.24
C ARG A 38 13.19 -26.74 -7.58
N GLU A 39 13.73 -27.32 -8.65
CA GLU A 39 13.65 -26.74 -10.00
C GLU A 39 12.20 -26.57 -10.46
N SER A 40 11.37 -27.61 -10.27
CA SER A 40 9.94 -27.53 -10.59
C SER A 40 9.20 -26.50 -9.75
N SER A 41 9.44 -26.49 -8.44
CA SER A 41 8.81 -25.57 -7.48
C SER A 41 9.20 -24.10 -7.69
N GLN A 42 10.35 -23.85 -8.34
CA GLN A 42 10.79 -22.49 -8.69
C GLN A 42 10.21 -22.00 -10.02
N SER A 43 9.74 -22.92 -10.86
CA SER A 43 9.26 -22.63 -12.22
C SER A 43 7.75 -22.45 -12.28
N PHE A 44 7.00 -23.26 -11.53
CA PHE A 44 5.54 -23.13 -11.38
C PHE A 44 5.19 -22.30 -10.16
N ILE A 45 3.97 -21.78 -10.13
CA ILE A 45 3.47 -20.97 -9.00
C ILE A 45 2.26 -21.62 -8.36
N VAL A 46 2.09 -21.33 -7.08
CA VAL A 46 0.84 -21.59 -6.35
C VAL A 46 -0.17 -20.53 -6.78
N ASN A 47 -1.24 -20.93 -7.46
CA ASN A 47 -2.29 -20.03 -7.93
C ASN A 47 -3.47 -19.93 -6.96
N GLN A 48 -3.67 -20.94 -6.10
CA GLN A 48 -4.61 -20.88 -4.99
C GLN A 48 -4.02 -21.54 -3.74
N PHE A 49 -4.20 -20.89 -2.60
CA PHE A 49 -3.83 -21.38 -1.28
C PHE A 49 -5.11 -21.65 -0.48
N GLY A 50 -5.35 -22.91 -0.16
CA GLY A 50 -6.40 -23.37 0.72
C GLY A 50 -5.93 -23.44 2.16
N LEU A 51 -6.69 -22.85 3.09
CA LEU A 51 -6.42 -22.88 4.52
C LEU A 51 -7.67 -23.32 5.27
N SER A 52 -7.57 -24.40 6.04
CA SER A 52 -8.63 -24.82 6.96
C SER A 52 -8.15 -24.73 8.40
N CYS A 53 -8.80 -23.89 9.20
CA CYS A 53 -8.52 -23.70 10.61
C CYS A 53 -9.50 -24.52 11.46
N PHE A 54 -9.00 -25.44 12.27
CA PHE A 54 -9.82 -26.32 13.11
C PHE A 54 -9.79 -25.86 14.57
N ARG A 55 -10.94 -25.47 15.11
CA ARG A 55 -11.12 -25.11 16.51
C ARG A 55 -11.84 -26.25 17.23
N ARG A 56 -11.28 -26.73 18.35
CA ARG A 56 -11.98 -27.69 19.20
C ARG A 56 -13.17 -27.03 19.86
N ASP A 57 -14.31 -27.72 19.87
CA ASP A 57 -15.48 -27.27 20.62
C ASP A 57 -15.46 -27.93 22.00
N ASP A 58 -15.20 -27.12 23.03
CA ASP A 58 -15.14 -27.56 24.43
C ASP A 58 -16.49 -27.43 25.15
N SER A 59 -17.61 -27.39 24.42
CA SER A 59 -18.95 -27.33 25.02
C SER A 59 -19.17 -28.60 25.86
N GLY A 60 -19.25 -28.44 27.19
CA GLY A 60 -19.08 -29.46 28.23
C GLY A 60 -20.13 -30.57 28.32
N GLY A 61 -20.69 -31.04 27.21
CA GLY A 61 -21.62 -32.15 27.11
C GLY A 61 -21.13 -33.21 26.10
N GLY A 62 -20.11 -33.98 26.46
CA GLY A 62 -19.84 -35.32 25.90
C GLY A 62 -19.41 -35.46 24.43
N GLY A 63 -19.42 -34.40 23.61
CA GLY A 63 -18.99 -34.45 22.21
C GLY A 63 -17.71 -33.64 21.96
N SER A 64 -16.56 -34.29 21.79
CA SER A 64 -15.32 -33.63 21.37
C SER A 64 -15.34 -33.40 19.85
N GLY A 65 -16.00 -32.33 19.40
CA GLY A 65 -16.06 -31.93 18.00
C GLY A 65 -14.95 -30.96 17.59
N PHE A 66 -14.74 -30.83 16.28
CA PHE A 66 -13.97 -29.73 15.70
C PHE A 66 -14.86 -28.93 14.74
N THR A 67 -14.85 -27.62 14.89
CA THR A 67 -15.40 -26.69 13.91
C THR A 67 -14.29 -26.24 12.96
N ALA A 68 -14.52 -26.38 11.65
CA ALA A 68 -13.58 -25.96 10.61
C ALA A 68 -14.00 -24.63 9.98
N SER A 69 -13.06 -23.70 9.84
CA SER A 69 -13.20 -22.48 9.04
C SER A 69 -12.23 -22.57 7.86
N THR A 70 -12.76 -22.70 6.64
CA THR A 70 -11.97 -22.92 5.42
C THR A 70 -11.98 -21.68 4.54
N PHE A 71 -10.81 -21.35 3.99
CA PHE A 71 -10.55 -20.16 3.17
C PHE A 71 -9.80 -20.56 1.91
N ASN A 72 -10.18 -19.97 0.77
CA ASN A 72 -9.51 -20.14 -0.51
C ASN A 72 -8.97 -18.79 -0.98
N PHE A 73 -7.65 -18.65 -0.99
CA PHE A 73 -6.96 -17.44 -1.42
C PHE A 73 -6.44 -17.64 -2.83
N TYR A 74 -6.94 -16.84 -3.78
CA TYR A 74 -6.36 -16.78 -5.11
C TYR A 74 -5.12 -15.90 -5.05
N ILE A 75 -3.97 -16.41 -5.52
CA ILE A 75 -2.68 -15.73 -5.40
C ILE A 75 -2.14 -15.46 -6.79
N PHE A 76 -1.93 -14.19 -7.14
CA PHE A 76 -1.41 -13.83 -8.46
C PHE A 76 -0.18 -12.93 -8.30
N PRO A 77 0.94 -13.19 -9.00
CA PRO A 77 2.17 -12.40 -8.87
C PRO A 77 2.07 -11.08 -9.64
N GLU A 78 1.10 -10.24 -9.28
CA GLU A 78 0.93 -8.90 -9.87
C GLU A 78 2.10 -7.98 -9.47
N PRO A 79 2.73 -7.27 -10.43
CA PRO A 79 3.74 -6.26 -10.11
C PRO A 79 3.11 -5.07 -9.37
N LEU A 80 3.50 -4.89 -8.11
CA LEU A 80 2.91 -3.86 -7.23
C LEU A 80 3.38 -2.42 -7.51
N VAL A 81 4.44 -2.22 -8.31
CA VAL A 81 5.03 -0.89 -8.53
C VAL A 81 5.31 -0.62 -10.01
N CYS A 82 4.67 0.43 -10.55
CA CYS A 82 4.92 0.93 -11.89
C CYS A 82 6.38 1.44 -12.03
N GLY A 83 7.11 0.92 -13.03
CA GLY A 83 8.32 1.56 -13.56
C GLY A 83 9.68 0.95 -13.19
N ARG A 84 9.77 0.06 -12.19
CA ARG A 84 11.03 -0.64 -11.85
C ARG A 84 10.91 -2.14 -11.58
N ASP A 85 9.68 -2.67 -11.58
CA ASP A 85 9.44 -4.07 -11.25
C ASP A 85 9.66 -4.96 -12.48
N GLN A 86 10.46 -6.02 -12.32
CA GLN A 86 10.70 -6.98 -13.40
C GLN A 86 9.40 -7.76 -13.64
N SER A 87 8.95 -7.85 -14.90
CA SER A 87 7.79 -8.67 -15.25
C SER A 87 7.97 -10.08 -14.68
N ARG A 88 7.10 -10.48 -13.75
CA ARG A 88 7.06 -11.82 -13.18
C ARG A 88 6.72 -12.80 -14.29
N ARG A 89 7.55 -13.84 -14.47
CA ARG A 89 7.32 -14.93 -15.41
C ARG A 89 7.24 -16.22 -14.64
N PHE A 90 6.29 -17.06 -15.01
CA PHE A 90 6.10 -18.39 -14.46
C PHE A 90 5.72 -19.34 -15.58
N LEU A 91 5.98 -20.64 -15.39
CA LEU A 91 5.54 -21.68 -16.29
C LEU A 91 4.13 -22.14 -15.95
N SER A 92 3.42 -22.64 -16.95
CA SER A 92 2.14 -23.31 -16.77
C SER A 92 2.12 -24.58 -17.59
N ASP A 93 1.68 -25.67 -16.97
CA ASP A 93 1.43 -26.93 -17.64
C ASP A 93 -0.01 -26.98 -18.13
N ALA A 94 -0.20 -27.26 -19.42
CA ALA A 94 -1.51 -27.34 -20.04
C ALA A 94 -2.36 -28.46 -19.41
N GLY A 95 -1.74 -29.57 -18.99
CA GLY A 95 -2.42 -30.67 -18.30
C GLY A 95 -3.01 -30.22 -16.97
N SER A 96 -2.18 -29.60 -16.11
CA SER A 96 -2.61 -29.02 -14.84
C SER A 96 -3.70 -27.96 -15.00
N LEU A 97 -3.55 -27.02 -15.94
CA LEU A 97 -4.58 -26.00 -16.18
C LEU A 97 -5.91 -26.60 -16.67
N SER A 98 -5.86 -27.59 -17.56
CA SER A 98 -7.05 -28.31 -18.03
C SER A 98 -7.77 -29.05 -16.90
N PHE A 99 -7.00 -29.71 -16.02
CA PHE A 99 -7.54 -30.35 -14.82
C PHE A 99 -8.24 -29.32 -13.91
N LEU A 100 -7.58 -28.21 -13.58
CA LEU A 100 -8.18 -27.14 -12.78
C LEU A 100 -9.46 -26.58 -13.42
N ALA A 101 -9.44 -26.36 -14.74
CA ALA A 101 -10.62 -25.93 -15.48
C ALA A 101 -11.79 -26.93 -15.33
N SER A 102 -11.50 -28.24 -15.38
CA SER A 102 -12.51 -29.29 -15.22
C SER A 102 -13.13 -29.33 -13.81
N GLN A 103 -12.39 -28.89 -12.78
CA GLN A 103 -12.87 -28.80 -11.40
C GLN A 103 -13.55 -27.46 -11.09
N GLY A 104 -13.74 -26.59 -12.09
CA GLY A 104 -14.41 -25.30 -11.92
C GLY A 104 -13.52 -24.19 -11.36
N PHE A 105 -12.20 -24.29 -11.53
CA PHE A 105 -11.28 -23.21 -11.15
C PHE A 105 -11.53 -21.95 -11.98
N ASP A 106 -11.75 -20.82 -11.30
CA ASP A 106 -11.97 -19.52 -11.96
C ASP A 106 -10.65 -18.79 -12.22
N PHE A 107 -10.13 -18.95 -13.44
CA PHE A 107 -8.92 -18.26 -13.89
C PHE A 107 -9.10 -16.73 -14.00
N ASN A 108 -10.32 -16.24 -14.23
CA ASN A 108 -10.56 -14.80 -14.30
C ASN A 108 -10.46 -14.18 -12.92
N LYS A 109 -11.08 -14.82 -11.91
CA LYS A 109 -10.94 -14.40 -10.51
C LYS A 109 -9.48 -14.44 -10.07
N TRP A 110 -8.75 -15.49 -10.46
CA TRP A 110 -7.32 -15.61 -10.17
C TRP A 110 -6.50 -14.44 -10.72
N ILE A 111 -6.64 -14.11 -12.00
CA ILE A 111 -5.82 -13.08 -12.65
C ILE A 111 -6.27 -11.66 -12.26
N ARG A 112 -7.58 -11.40 -12.22
CA ARG A 112 -8.13 -10.04 -12.02
C ARG A 112 -8.20 -9.60 -10.56
N SER A 113 -8.32 -10.56 -9.65
CA SER A 113 -8.58 -10.29 -8.23
C SER A 113 -7.74 -11.19 -7.32
N GLY A 114 -6.67 -11.77 -7.87
CA GLY A 114 -5.69 -12.51 -7.10
C GLY A 114 -4.96 -11.59 -6.12
N VAL A 115 -4.71 -12.08 -4.92
CA VAL A 115 -3.95 -11.38 -3.91
C VAL A 115 -2.49 -11.29 -4.39
N PRO A 116 -1.91 -10.08 -4.49
CA PRO A 116 -0.53 -9.91 -4.89
C PRO A 116 0.42 -10.43 -3.81
N VAL A 117 1.49 -11.09 -4.24
CA VAL A 117 2.52 -11.63 -3.35
C VAL A 117 3.89 -11.06 -3.63
N LEU A 118 4.59 -10.76 -2.54
CA LEU A 118 5.97 -10.26 -2.57
C LEU A 118 6.87 -11.18 -1.73
N PRO A 119 7.88 -11.82 -2.32
CA PRO A 119 8.84 -12.61 -1.56
C PRO A 119 9.52 -11.80 -0.46
N HIS A 120 9.72 -12.39 0.71
CA HIS A 120 10.27 -11.69 1.87
C HIS A 120 11.64 -11.02 1.60
N LYS A 121 12.54 -11.73 0.89
CA LYS A 121 13.86 -11.18 0.50
C LYS A 121 13.72 -9.95 -0.39
N GLU A 122 12.74 -9.97 -1.29
CA GLU A 122 12.49 -8.84 -2.17
C GLU A 122 11.89 -7.66 -1.41
N TRP A 123 10.94 -7.93 -0.50
CA TRP A 123 10.39 -6.92 0.41
C TRP A 123 11.49 -6.23 1.23
N GLN A 124 12.41 -7.00 1.84
CA GLN A 124 13.53 -6.46 2.62
C GLN A 124 14.46 -5.59 1.77
N ARG A 125 14.77 -6.02 0.54
CA ARG A 125 15.58 -5.24 -0.39
C ARG A 125 14.88 -3.92 -0.74
N ARG A 126 13.59 -3.96 -1.09
CA ARG A 126 12.81 -2.76 -1.42
C ARG A 126 12.72 -1.78 -0.25
N LEU A 127 12.53 -2.28 0.97
CA LEU A 127 12.51 -1.45 2.17
C LEU A 127 13.85 -0.75 2.38
N THR A 128 14.96 -1.49 2.25
CA THR A 128 16.32 -0.92 2.34
C THR A 128 16.57 0.12 1.26
N ASP A 129 16.20 -0.16 0.01
CA ASP A 129 16.37 0.76 -1.12
C ASP A 129 15.55 2.06 -0.92
N ALA A 130 14.32 1.94 -0.42
CA ALA A 130 13.46 3.08 -0.11
C ALA A 130 14.04 3.96 1.01
N LEU A 131 14.52 3.35 2.10
CA LEU A 131 15.16 4.05 3.21
C LEU A 131 16.46 4.75 2.76
N ASN A 132 17.27 4.08 1.94
CA ASN A 132 18.49 4.68 1.38
C ASN A 132 18.17 5.87 0.48
N THR A 133 17.14 5.75 -0.38
CA THR A 133 16.72 6.84 -1.27
C THR A 133 16.28 8.06 -0.45
N TYR A 134 15.46 7.85 0.58
CA TYR A 134 15.03 8.90 1.51
C TYR A 134 16.24 9.60 2.16
N GLN A 135 17.19 8.83 2.69
CA GLN A 135 18.41 9.39 3.30
C GLN A 135 19.31 10.14 2.30
N THR A 136 19.41 9.65 1.05
CA THR A 136 20.19 10.35 0.03
C THR A 136 19.53 11.64 -0.43
N ASP A 137 18.21 11.68 -0.50
CA ASP A 137 17.47 12.89 -0.85
C ASP A 137 17.55 13.92 0.28
N GLU A 138 17.49 13.51 1.55
CA GLU A 138 17.77 14.41 2.69
C GLU A 138 19.21 14.94 2.67
N ARG A 139 20.21 14.10 2.36
CA ARG A 139 21.61 14.54 2.25
C ARG A 139 21.82 15.49 1.08
N ARG A 140 21.13 15.29 -0.05
CA ARG A 140 21.17 16.21 -1.19
C ARG A 140 20.49 17.54 -0.87
N SER A 141 19.36 17.49 -0.16
CA SER A 141 18.65 18.67 0.32
C SER A 141 19.52 19.47 1.32
N ASN A 142 20.17 18.79 2.27
CA ASN A 142 21.04 19.44 3.26
C ASN A 142 22.44 19.83 2.74
N GLY A 143 22.92 19.21 1.66
CA GLY A 143 24.26 19.44 1.11
C GLY A 143 24.36 20.62 0.14
N ASN A 144 23.26 20.98 -0.52
CA ASN A 144 23.15 22.24 -1.24
C ASN A 144 22.65 23.31 -0.27
N GLY A 145 23.50 24.27 0.10
CA GLY A 145 23.06 25.42 0.88
C GLY A 145 21.91 26.18 0.19
N PRO A 146 21.24 27.09 0.92
CA PRO A 146 20.12 27.85 0.39
C PRO A 146 20.47 28.51 -0.95
N VAL A 147 19.65 28.31 -1.98
CA VAL A 147 19.82 28.98 -3.26
C VAL A 147 19.52 30.46 -3.05
N VAL A 148 20.54 31.31 -3.14
CA VAL A 148 20.40 32.76 -3.02
C VAL A 148 20.08 33.32 -4.42
N PRO A 149 18.91 33.96 -4.62
CA PRO A 149 18.59 34.62 -5.88
C PRO A 149 19.56 35.78 -6.13
N THR A 150 20.23 35.80 -7.28
CA THR A 150 21.17 36.86 -7.66
C THR A 150 20.58 37.85 -8.66
N GLN A 151 19.54 37.44 -9.41
CA GLN A 151 18.92 38.24 -10.45
C GLN A 151 17.76 39.09 -9.87
N PRO A 152 17.64 40.38 -10.23
CA PRO A 152 16.59 41.26 -9.72
C PRO A 152 15.15 40.72 -9.88
N PRO A 153 14.75 40.14 -11.03
CA PRO A 153 13.40 39.59 -11.20
C PRO A 153 13.07 38.42 -10.26
N ASP A 154 14.09 37.64 -9.86
CA ASP A 154 13.88 36.49 -9.00
C ASP A 154 13.86 36.89 -7.51
N ILE A 155 14.56 37.97 -7.15
CA ILE A 155 14.45 38.61 -5.82
C ILE A 155 13.03 39.17 -5.63
N GLU A 156 12.50 39.87 -6.63
CA GLU A 156 11.12 40.39 -6.59
C GLU A 156 10.09 39.26 -6.49
N PHE A 157 10.30 38.16 -7.23
CA PHE A 157 9.46 36.97 -7.15
C PHE A 157 9.44 36.38 -5.73
N VAL A 158 10.61 36.16 -5.12
CA VAL A 158 10.71 35.63 -3.75
C VAL A 158 10.08 36.56 -2.73
N ALA A 159 10.29 37.88 -2.86
CA ALA A 159 9.66 38.87 -1.98
C ALA A 159 8.13 38.82 -2.08
N LYS A 160 7.59 38.72 -3.30
CA LYS A 160 6.14 38.57 -3.53
C LYS A 160 5.61 37.27 -2.95
N LEU A 161 6.33 36.16 -3.13
CA LEU A 161 5.97 34.86 -2.58
C LEU A 161 5.93 34.87 -1.04
N ARG A 162 6.96 35.45 -0.40
CA ARG A 162 7.01 35.64 1.06
C ARG A 162 5.82 36.45 1.56
N ALA A 163 5.45 37.52 0.87
CA ALA A 163 4.28 38.32 1.24
C ALA A 163 2.97 37.52 1.11
N GLN A 164 2.83 36.73 0.05
CA GLN A 164 1.67 35.86 -0.14
C GLN A 164 1.57 34.76 0.94
N LEU A 165 2.70 34.12 1.27
CA LEU A 165 2.79 33.14 2.35
C LEU A 165 2.45 33.79 3.70
N ALA A 166 3.05 34.92 4.04
CA ALA A 166 2.78 35.62 5.30
C ALA A 166 1.31 36.05 5.43
N ALA A 167 0.69 36.54 4.36
CA ALA A 167 -0.73 36.89 4.35
C ALA A 167 -1.62 35.64 4.54
N TRP A 168 -1.27 34.53 3.90
CA TRP A 168 -2.01 33.26 4.03
C TRP A 168 -1.88 32.66 5.45
N LEU A 169 -0.69 32.75 6.05
CA LEU A 169 -0.43 32.31 7.43
C LEU A 169 -1.10 33.21 8.48
N ALA A 170 -1.07 34.52 8.27
CA ALA A 170 -1.74 35.47 9.16
C ALA A 170 -3.27 35.32 9.13
N ALA A 171 -3.82 35.01 7.95
CA ALA A 171 -5.22 34.65 7.84
C ALA A 171 -5.55 33.38 8.65
N ASP A 172 -4.58 32.49 8.92
CA ASP A 172 -4.77 31.26 9.71
C ASP A 172 -5.02 31.54 11.18
N ASN A 173 -4.11 32.33 11.74
CA ASN A 173 -4.19 32.77 13.13
C ASN A 173 -5.44 33.61 13.40
N ALA A 174 -5.91 34.38 12.42
CA ALA A 174 -7.13 35.18 12.56
C ALA A 174 -8.41 34.32 12.62
N THR A 175 -8.50 33.25 11.84
CA THR A 175 -9.60 32.27 11.94
C THR A 175 -9.53 31.44 13.22
N ALA A 176 -8.33 30.99 13.62
CA ALA A 176 -8.15 30.22 14.87
C ALA A 176 -8.51 31.04 16.13
N ALA A 177 -8.22 32.34 16.15
CA ALA A 177 -8.58 33.23 17.25
C ALA A 177 -10.10 33.54 17.31
N GLY A 178 -10.80 33.53 16.17
CA GLY A 178 -12.25 33.71 16.10
C GLY A 178 -13.04 32.50 16.60
N ASP A 179 -12.56 31.29 16.31
CA ASP A 179 -13.21 30.04 16.74
C ASP A 179 -13.05 29.80 18.25
N ALA A 180 -11.90 30.15 18.83
CA ALA A 180 -11.68 30.06 20.29
C ALA A 180 -12.56 31.01 21.13
N ALA A 181 -13.01 32.14 20.56
CA ALA A 181 -13.90 33.08 21.24
C ALA A 181 -15.38 32.64 21.20
N ASN A 182 -15.77 31.82 20.23
CA ASN A 182 -17.13 31.32 20.10
C ASN A 182 -17.42 30.07 20.94
N ASP A 183 -16.39 29.32 21.36
CA ASP A 183 -16.55 28.09 22.15
C ASP A 183 -16.79 28.36 23.65
N ALA A 184 -16.61 29.61 24.12
CA ALA A 184 -16.89 30.00 25.49
C ALA A 184 -18.39 30.26 25.80
N ASN A 185 -19.28 30.12 24.80
CA ASN A 185 -20.70 30.49 24.96
C ASN A 185 -21.71 29.39 24.54
N ALA A 186 -21.27 28.15 24.35
CA ALA A 186 -22.17 27.02 24.09
C ALA A 186 -22.33 26.17 25.36
N THR A 187 -23.38 26.46 26.14
CA THR A 187 -23.88 25.57 27.19
C THR A 187 -24.94 24.63 26.60
N ASP A 188 -24.83 23.36 26.97
CA ASP A 188 -25.83 22.27 26.98
C ASP A 188 -26.90 22.20 25.89
N ALA A 189 -26.84 21.15 25.06
CA ALA A 189 -27.94 20.18 24.91
C ALA A 189 -27.51 18.95 24.09
N ALA A 190 -27.80 17.77 24.63
CA ALA A 190 -27.49 16.46 24.07
C ALA A 190 -28.54 15.94 23.06
N ALA A 191 -28.09 14.99 22.22
CA ALA A 191 -28.67 13.65 21.99
C ALA A 191 -29.05 13.23 20.55
N ALA A 192 -28.63 11.98 20.25
CA ALA A 192 -29.17 10.97 19.32
C ALA A 192 -28.97 11.16 17.81
N ASP A 193 -28.88 10.13 16.96
CA ASP A 193 -28.54 8.69 16.99
C ASP A 193 -28.61 8.22 15.51
N ALA A 194 -27.79 7.21 15.18
CA ALA A 194 -27.90 6.22 14.10
C ALA A 194 -28.10 6.63 12.61
N GLY A 195 -27.24 6.05 11.76
CA GLY A 195 -27.71 5.44 10.51
C GLY A 195 -26.80 5.48 9.28
N GLY A 196 -25.95 4.46 9.12
CA GLY A 196 -25.70 3.75 7.85
C GLY A 196 -25.19 4.52 6.62
N GLY A 197 -23.88 4.46 6.38
CA GLY A 197 -23.28 4.71 5.07
C GLY A 197 -22.83 3.41 4.41
N ASP A 198 -23.05 3.27 3.10
CA ASP A 198 -21.95 3.11 2.15
C ASP A 198 -22.42 3.24 0.69
N ALA A 199 -22.04 4.33 0.04
CA ALA A 199 -22.15 4.50 -1.41
C ALA A 199 -20.96 5.34 -1.89
N MET A 200 -19.91 4.66 -2.35
CA MET A 200 -18.83 5.25 -3.13
C MET A 200 -19.36 5.76 -4.47
N MET A 201 -19.25 7.07 -4.70
CA MET A 201 -19.35 7.69 -6.02
C MET A 201 -18.24 8.75 -6.12
N TRP A 202 -17.31 8.52 -7.03
CA TRP A 202 -16.24 9.44 -7.40
C TRP A 202 -16.79 10.36 -8.50
N GLY A 203 -16.94 11.65 -8.21
CA GLY A 203 -17.50 12.63 -9.15
C GLY A 203 -17.13 14.06 -8.75
N ALA A 204 -16.68 14.82 -9.75
CA ALA A 204 -16.03 16.12 -9.65
C ALA A 204 -16.98 17.31 -9.42
N ASP A 205 -16.37 18.37 -8.86
CA ASP A 205 -16.69 19.81 -8.88
C ASP A 205 -18.05 20.33 -8.38
N GLY A 206 -17.95 21.31 -7.47
CA GLY A 206 -18.90 22.42 -7.37
C GLY A 206 -19.48 22.72 -5.98
N GLY A 207 -18.87 23.66 -5.26
CA GLY A 207 -19.60 24.67 -4.47
C GLY A 207 -20.08 24.32 -3.05
N GLY A 208 -19.36 24.86 -2.06
CA GLY A 208 -19.92 25.54 -0.87
C GLY A 208 -20.66 24.72 0.20
N GLY A 209 -20.05 24.58 1.38
CA GLY A 209 -20.72 24.20 2.62
C GLY A 209 -19.71 23.86 3.71
N GLY A 210 -19.80 24.54 4.86
CA GLY A 210 -18.77 24.61 5.90
C GLY A 210 -18.46 23.31 6.65
N GLY A 211 -17.21 23.22 7.10
CA GLY A 211 -16.67 22.17 7.96
C GLY A 211 -15.15 22.12 7.83
N GLY A 212 -14.42 22.78 8.75
CA GLY A 212 -12.95 22.69 8.88
C GLY A 212 -12.17 22.73 7.57
N GLY A 213 -12.38 23.76 6.74
CA GLY A 213 -11.88 23.78 5.37
C GLY A 213 -10.36 23.87 5.29
N VAL A 214 -9.71 22.84 4.73
CA VAL A 214 -8.31 22.90 4.29
C VAL A 214 -8.16 24.09 3.36
N ARG A 215 -7.36 25.08 3.74
CA ARG A 215 -7.08 26.24 2.88
C ARG A 215 -5.93 25.89 1.96
N THR A 216 -6.11 26.19 0.67
CA THR A 216 -5.10 25.88 -0.36
C THR A 216 -4.55 27.19 -0.92
N LEU A 217 -3.24 27.38 -0.84
CA LEU A 217 -2.55 28.48 -1.53
C LEU A 217 -2.18 28.04 -2.94
N VAL A 218 -2.85 28.60 -3.95
CA VAL A 218 -2.56 28.30 -5.36
C VAL A 218 -1.52 29.28 -5.90
N LEU A 219 -0.37 28.76 -6.31
CA LEU A 219 0.69 29.54 -6.96
C LEU A 219 0.58 29.44 -8.49
N PRO A 220 0.94 30.51 -9.23
CA PRO A 220 0.92 30.48 -10.70
C PRO A 220 1.97 29.53 -11.28
N GLU A 221 1.77 29.11 -12.54
CA GLU A 221 2.76 28.29 -13.25
C GLU A 221 4.14 28.97 -13.27
N MET A 222 5.17 28.16 -13.03
CA MET A 222 6.52 28.65 -12.85
C MET A 222 7.55 27.65 -13.38
N ASN A 223 8.68 28.17 -13.84
CA ASN A 223 9.80 27.35 -14.33
C ASN A 223 10.45 26.55 -13.17
N ALA A 224 11.28 25.57 -13.51
CA ALA A 224 11.89 24.67 -12.52
C ALA A 224 12.73 25.42 -11.46
N TYR A 225 13.41 26.50 -11.85
CA TYR A 225 14.21 27.32 -10.95
C TYR A 225 13.36 28.05 -9.91
N ARG A 226 12.26 28.69 -10.33
CA ARG A 226 11.33 29.37 -9.42
C ARG A 226 10.58 28.40 -8.50
N ARG A 227 10.32 27.17 -8.95
CA ARG A 227 9.78 26.10 -8.08
C ARG A 227 10.73 25.73 -6.96
N LEU A 228 12.02 25.62 -7.25
CA LEU A 228 13.03 25.33 -6.23
C LEU A 228 13.09 26.45 -5.18
N LEU A 229 13.10 27.70 -5.63
CA LEU A 229 13.04 28.86 -4.72
C LEU A 229 11.76 28.87 -3.89
N ALA A 230 10.61 28.57 -4.50
CA ALA A 230 9.35 28.53 -3.77
C ALA A 230 9.32 27.43 -2.71
N PHE A 231 9.84 26.25 -3.02
CA PHE A 231 9.93 25.13 -2.09
C PHE A 231 10.82 25.49 -0.87
N GLN A 232 11.97 26.11 -1.11
CA GLN A 232 12.88 26.56 -0.05
C GLN A 232 12.21 27.56 0.91
N GLU A 233 11.43 28.50 0.39
CA GLU A 233 10.73 29.51 1.20
C GLU A 233 9.57 28.92 2.01
N VAL A 234 8.86 27.93 1.46
CA VAL A 234 7.81 27.21 2.19
C VAL A 234 8.41 26.38 3.32
N GLU A 235 9.47 25.61 3.06
CA GLU A 235 10.16 24.84 4.12
C GLU A 235 10.72 25.73 5.22
N ALA A 236 11.25 26.91 4.87
CA ALA A 236 11.74 27.88 5.86
C ALA A 236 10.60 28.43 6.72
N ALA A 237 9.44 28.71 6.13
CA ALA A 237 8.25 29.16 6.85
C ALA A 237 7.74 28.06 7.81
N GLU A 238 7.65 26.80 7.36
CA GLU A 238 7.24 25.67 8.22
C GLU A 238 8.18 25.47 9.42
N ARG A 239 9.50 25.54 9.20
CA ARG A 239 10.48 25.46 10.29
C ARG A 239 10.32 26.59 11.30
N SER A 240 10.00 27.80 10.85
CA SER A 240 9.77 28.95 11.73
C SER A 240 8.48 28.86 12.56
N MET A 241 7.52 28.03 12.16
CA MET A 241 6.29 27.79 12.92
C MET A 241 6.43 26.71 13.99
N THR A 242 7.43 25.84 13.84
CA THR A 242 7.64 24.68 14.73
C THR A 242 8.62 24.99 15.87
N GLN A 243 9.29 26.16 15.83
CA GLN A 243 10.18 26.68 16.89
C GLN A 243 9.45 27.67 17.79
#